data_AF-A0A5P9EWL3-F1
#
_entry.id   AF-A0A5P9EWL3-F1
#
_cell.length_a   1.000
_cell.length_b   1.000
_cell.length_c   1.000
_cell.angle_alpha   90.00
_cell.angle_beta   90.00
_cell.angle_gamma   90.00
#
_symmetry.space_group_name_H-M   'P 1'
#
loop_
_entity.id
_entity.type
_entity.pdbx_description
1 polymer ?
#
loop_
_entity_poly.entity_id
_entity_poly.type
_entity_poly.pdbx_seq_one_letter_code
_entity_poly.pdbx_strand_id
1 'polypeptide(L)'
;MNLDPDFVRIGVVIHDIGKITHTNEMYGPGSQHEPEGERILLSRGFAPAIARCCLSHARWSDMEWTIEELTIALSDKLWKGKRVEELELQLIDRISHTLGADRWDVFPELDLCFEAIASEGHNRLERSAAN
;
A
#
# COMPACT_ATOMS: atom_id res chain seq x y z
N MET A 1 -15.22 -12.52 4.96
CA MET A 1 -14.44 -11.37 4.46
C MET A 1 -14.80 -11.15 2.99
N ASN A 2 -15.19 -9.94 2.60
CA ASN A 2 -15.34 -9.58 1.19
C ASN A 2 -14.16 -8.66 0.85
N LEU A 3 -13.12 -9.23 0.25
CA LEU A 3 -11.94 -8.52 -0.23
C LEU A 3 -12.04 -8.45 -1.75
N ASP A 4 -11.83 -7.28 -2.34
CA ASP A 4 -11.72 -7.15 -3.79
C ASP A 4 -10.24 -7.24 -4.22
N PRO A 5 -9.76 -8.39 -4.72
CA PRO A 5 -8.37 -8.54 -5.13
C PRO A 5 -8.03 -7.69 -6.37
N ASP A 6 -9.00 -7.38 -7.23
CA ASP A 6 -8.77 -6.55 -8.40
C ASP A 6 -8.60 -5.08 -8.00
N PHE A 7 -9.36 -4.61 -7.01
CA PHE A 7 -9.14 -3.30 -6.39
C PHE A 7 -7.70 -3.17 -5.87
N VAL A 8 -7.22 -4.15 -5.10
CA VAL A 8 -5.85 -4.15 -4.55
C VAL A 8 -4.81 -4.13 -5.66
N ARG A 9 -4.97 -4.99 -6.68
CA ARG A 9 -4.03 -5.07 -7.82
C ARG A 9 -3.97 -3.76 -8.60
N ILE A 10 -5.12 -3.17 -8.89
CA ILE A 10 -5.20 -1.87 -9.55
C ILE A 10 -4.50 -0.82 -8.69
N GLY A 11 -4.87 -0.73 -7.41
CA GLY A 11 -4.30 0.22 -6.45
C GLY A 11 -2.78 0.14 -6.36
N VAL A 12 -2.20 -1.05 -6.24
CA VAL A 12 -0.73 -1.23 -6.21
C VAL A 12 -0.06 -0.75 -7.49
N VAL A 13 -0.68 -0.96 -8.67
CA VAL A 13 -0.09 -0.51 -9.95
C VAL A 13 -0.12 1.02 -10.09
N ILE A 14 -1.17 1.66 -9.60
CA ILE A 14 -1.45 3.08 -9.87
C ILE A 14 -1.14 4.03 -8.71
N HIS A 15 -0.85 3.54 -7.49
CA HIS A 15 -0.69 4.39 -6.31
C HIS A 15 0.32 5.54 -6.52
N ASP A 16 1.38 5.27 -7.27
CA ASP A 16 2.49 6.19 -7.53
C ASP A 16 2.38 6.94 -8.88
N ILE A 17 1.24 6.86 -9.58
CA ILE A 17 1.08 7.40 -10.94
C ILE A 17 1.40 8.89 -11.05
N GLY A 18 1.25 9.68 -9.99
CA GLY A 18 1.60 11.10 -10.00
C GLY A 18 3.08 11.38 -10.24
N LYS A 19 3.97 10.39 -10.07
CA LYS A 19 5.40 10.52 -10.37
C LYS A 19 5.69 10.72 -11.87
N ILE A 20 4.73 10.40 -12.75
CA ILE A 20 4.84 10.73 -14.18
C ILE A 20 4.84 12.26 -14.44
N THR A 21 4.22 13.03 -13.53
CA THR A 21 4.25 14.50 -13.55
C THR A 21 5.36 15.03 -12.66
N HIS A 22 5.50 14.48 -11.45
CA HIS A 22 6.52 14.89 -10.48
C HIS A 22 7.78 14.01 -10.58
N THR A 23 8.47 14.08 -11.71
CA THR A 23 9.60 13.18 -12.03
C THR A 23 10.77 13.26 -11.04
N ASN A 24 10.95 14.39 -10.35
CA ASN A 24 11.97 14.53 -9.31
C ASN A 24 11.75 13.57 -8.11
N GLU A 25 10.51 13.10 -7.91
CA GLU A 25 10.12 12.18 -6.84
C GLU A 25 10.24 10.69 -7.25
N MET A 26 10.74 10.40 -8.46
CA MET A 26 11.00 9.01 -8.90
C MET A 26 12.05 8.33 -8.02
N TYR A 27 13.11 9.07 -7.69
CA TYR A 27 14.22 8.61 -6.86
C TYR A 27 14.55 9.59 -5.72
N GLY A 28 14.00 10.80 -5.77
CA GLY A 28 14.13 11.82 -4.74
C GLY A 28 12.99 11.77 -3.72
N PRO A 29 13.14 12.44 -2.57
CA PRO A 29 12.06 12.60 -1.62
C PRO A 29 10.95 13.50 -2.19
N GLY A 30 9.72 13.28 -1.73
CA GLY A 30 8.58 14.13 -2.06
C GLY A 30 7.25 13.44 -1.80
N SER A 31 6.17 14.20 -1.93
CA SER A 31 4.79 13.75 -1.71
C SER A 31 3.79 14.43 -2.64
N GLN A 32 4.26 15.20 -3.64
CA GLN A 32 3.37 15.86 -4.59
C GLN A 32 2.75 14.86 -5.58
N HIS A 33 3.40 13.71 -5.81
CA HIS A 33 2.83 12.63 -6.60
C HIS A 33 1.52 12.07 -6.03
N GLU A 34 1.29 12.17 -4.71
CA GLU A 34 0.08 11.63 -4.08
C GLU A 34 -1.20 12.38 -4.53
N PRO A 35 -1.35 13.71 -4.27
CA PRO A 35 -2.52 14.46 -4.75
C PRO A 35 -2.58 14.59 -6.27
N GLU A 36 -1.43 14.65 -6.95
CA GLU A 36 -1.39 14.70 -8.41
C GLU A 36 -1.86 13.38 -9.03
N GLY A 37 -1.50 12.24 -8.43
CA GLY A 37 -1.95 10.92 -8.86
C GLY A 37 -3.47 10.75 -8.76
N GLU A 38 -4.06 11.17 -7.64
CA GLU A 38 -5.51 11.18 -7.47
C GLU A 38 -6.19 12.05 -8.55
N ARG A 39 -5.69 13.28 -8.75
CA ARG A 39 -6.21 14.21 -9.77
C ARG A 39 -6.13 13.62 -11.19
N ILE A 40 -5.02 12.98 -11.53
CA ILE A 40 -4.76 12.30 -12.81
C ILE A 40 -5.79 11.20 -13.06
N LEU A 41 -6.12 10.39 -12.05
CA LEU A 41 -7.05 9.28 -12.18
C LEU A 41 -8.51 9.75 -12.25
N LEU A 42 -8.89 10.70 -11.39
CA LEU A 42 -10.23 11.32 -11.44
C LEU A 42 -10.52 11.97 -12.79
N SER A 43 -9.55 12.72 -13.35
CA SER A 43 -9.69 13.34 -14.67
C SER A 43 -9.80 12.34 -15.82
N ARG A 44 -9.38 11.08 -15.62
CA ARG A 44 -9.52 9.98 -16.58
C ARG A 44 -10.76 9.11 -16.35
N GLY A 45 -11.61 9.47 -15.40
CA GLY A 45 -12.86 8.76 -15.13
C GLY A 45 -12.72 7.49 -14.29
N PHE A 46 -11.58 7.30 -13.60
CA PHE A 46 -11.46 6.22 -12.62
C PHE A 46 -12.41 6.45 -11.44
N ALA A 47 -12.86 5.36 -10.82
CA ALA A 47 -13.68 5.42 -9.62
C ALA A 47 -12.95 6.19 -8.50
N PRO A 48 -13.63 7.09 -7.76
CA PRO A 48 -12.99 7.87 -6.69
C PRO A 48 -12.30 7.01 -5.63
N ALA A 49 -12.84 5.83 -5.32
CA ALA A 49 -12.22 4.89 -4.38
C ALA A 49 -10.84 4.39 -4.85
N ILE A 50 -10.67 4.15 -6.15
CA ILE A 50 -9.38 3.75 -6.74
C ILE A 50 -8.42 4.95 -6.78
N ALA A 51 -8.91 6.13 -7.19
CA ALA A 51 -8.08 7.34 -7.28
C ALA A 51 -7.50 7.74 -5.91
N ARG A 52 -8.32 7.59 -4.85
CA ARG A 52 -7.93 7.85 -3.46
C ARG A 52 -6.77 6.99 -2.98
N CYS A 53 -6.50 5.83 -3.59
CA CYS A 53 -5.33 5.01 -3.24
C CYS A 53 -4.00 5.74 -3.40
N CYS A 54 -3.92 6.74 -4.29
CA CYS A 54 -2.75 7.61 -4.41
C CYS A 54 -2.48 8.43 -3.13
N LEU A 55 -3.51 8.72 -2.33
CA LEU A 55 -3.35 9.38 -1.03
C LEU A 55 -3.24 8.38 0.11
N SER A 56 -4.11 7.36 0.14
CA SER A 56 -4.24 6.46 1.30
C SER A 56 -3.02 5.60 1.54
N HIS A 57 -2.26 5.23 0.49
CA HIS A 57 -1.04 4.44 0.64
C HIS A 57 0.06 5.16 1.44
N ALA A 58 0.06 6.51 1.43
CA ALA A 58 1.03 7.32 2.14
C ALA A 58 0.53 7.82 3.51
N ARG A 59 -0.79 8.02 3.64
CA ARG A 59 -1.44 8.62 4.82
C ARG A 59 -2.21 7.61 5.68
N TRP A 60 -1.78 6.35 5.63
CA TRP A 60 -2.45 5.24 6.31
C TRP A 60 -2.63 5.44 7.83
N SER A 61 -1.84 6.32 8.47
CA SER A 61 -1.96 6.67 9.90
C SER A 61 -3.04 7.69 10.24
N ASP A 62 -3.55 8.44 9.25
CA ASP A 62 -4.25 9.70 9.51
C ASP A 62 -5.78 9.57 9.48
N MET A 63 -6.31 8.41 9.07
CA MET A 63 -7.75 8.19 8.87
C MET A 63 -8.12 6.71 9.01
N GLU A 64 -9.41 6.39 9.05
CA GLU A 64 -9.85 5.01 8.82
C GLU A 64 -9.82 4.66 7.33
N TRP A 65 -9.14 3.55 7.02
CA TRP A 65 -8.96 3.02 5.66
C TRP A 65 -9.55 1.63 5.53
N THR A 66 -9.89 1.22 4.31
CA THR A 66 -10.37 -0.14 4.06
C THR A 66 -9.24 -1.16 4.19
N ILE A 67 -9.60 -2.46 4.28
CA ILE A 67 -8.60 -3.55 4.26
C ILE A 67 -7.77 -3.47 2.98
N GLU A 68 -8.39 -3.15 1.84
CA GLU A 68 -7.70 -2.99 0.56
C GLU A 68 -6.71 -1.83 0.58
N GLU A 69 -7.10 -0.66 1.09
CA GLU A 69 -6.22 0.51 1.19
C GLU A 69 -5.03 0.25 2.11
N LEU A 70 -5.26 -0.38 3.28
CA LEU A 70 -4.18 -0.80 4.19
C LEU A 70 -3.28 -1.86 3.54
N THR A 71 -3.86 -2.80 2.78
CA THR A 71 -3.09 -3.81 2.05
C THR A 71 -2.19 -3.17 0.98
N ILE A 72 -2.69 -2.16 0.26
CA ILE A 72 -1.90 -1.40 -0.73
C ILE A 72 -0.77 -0.64 -0.02
N ALA A 73 -1.08 0.08 1.06
CA ALA A 73 -0.11 0.82 1.85
C ALA A 73 1.00 -0.09 2.39
N LEU A 74 0.63 -1.25 2.94
CA LEU A 74 1.57 -2.21 3.50
C LEU A 74 2.40 -2.86 2.39
N SER A 75 1.79 -3.20 1.26
CA SER A 75 2.49 -3.75 0.10
C SER A 75 3.60 -2.81 -0.38
N ASP A 76 3.37 -1.50 -0.42
CA ASP A 76 4.41 -0.50 -0.73
C ASP A 76 5.59 -0.57 0.25
N LYS A 77 5.34 -0.66 1.56
CA LYS A 77 6.42 -0.74 2.57
C LYS A 77 7.19 -2.05 2.48
N LEU A 78 6.48 -3.18 2.44
CA LEU A 78 7.08 -4.51 2.37
C LEU A 78 7.84 -4.72 1.07
N TRP A 79 7.36 -4.18 -0.07
CA TRP A 79 8.08 -4.26 -1.34
C TRP A 79 9.50 -3.65 -1.24
N LYS A 80 9.66 -2.56 -0.47
CA LYS A 80 10.95 -1.92 -0.17
C LYS A 80 11.76 -2.60 0.94
N GLY A 81 11.23 -3.66 1.54
CA GLY A 81 11.82 -4.32 2.70
C GLY A 81 11.63 -3.57 4.02
N LYS A 82 10.70 -2.62 4.06
CA LYS A 82 10.40 -1.84 5.26
C LYS A 82 9.22 -2.48 6.00
N ARG A 83 9.49 -2.99 7.21
CA ARG A 83 8.48 -3.38 8.19
C ARG A 83 7.97 -2.15 8.93
N VAL A 84 6.66 -2.02 9.10
CA VAL A 84 6.03 -0.90 9.81
C VAL A 84 5.00 -1.48 10.75
N GLU A 85 5.42 -1.72 12.00
CA GLU A 85 4.63 -2.42 13.02
C GLU A 85 3.21 -1.86 13.17
N GLU A 86 3.07 -0.53 13.22
CA GLU A 86 1.76 0.10 13.35
C GLU A 86 0.82 -0.23 12.19
N LEU A 87 1.31 -0.16 10.95
CA LEU A 87 0.53 -0.47 9.74
C LEU A 87 0.19 -1.97 9.67
N GLU A 88 1.14 -2.83 10.04
CA GLU A 88 0.94 -4.28 10.09
C GLU A 88 -0.14 -4.66 11.11
N LEU A 89 -0.05 -4.10 12.33
CA LEU A 89 -1.02 -4.33 13.39
C LEU A 89 -2.41 -3.77 13.02
N GLN A 90 -2.49 -2.61 12.37
CA GLN A 90 -3.78 -2.08 11.87
C GLN A 90 -4.45 -3.03 10.87
N LEU A 91 -3.69 -3.62 9.95
CA LEU A 91 -4.23 -4.59 8.99
C LEU A 91 -4.63 -5.90 9.68
N ILE A 92 -3.80 -6.41 10.59
CA ILE A 92 -4.09 -7.62 11.38
C ILE A 92 -5.35 -7.45 12.20
N ASP A 93 -5.49 -6.33 12.92
CA ASP A 93 -6.66 -6.05 13.74
C ASP A 93 -7.94 -5.97 12.88
N ARG A 94 -7.86 -5.34 11.70
CA ARG A 94 -9.01 -5.24 10.78
C ARG A 94 -9.43 -6.58 10.20
N ILE A 95 -8.47 -7.44 9.85
CA ILE A 95 -8.73 -8.81 9.37
C ILE A 95 -9.34 -9.64 10.50
N SER A 96 -8.74 -9.60 11.70
CA SER A 96 -9.22 -10.35 12.88
C SER A 96 -10.66 -9.99 13.23
N HIS A 97 -10.96 -8.69 13.26
CA HIS A 97 -12.33 -8.20 13.47
C HIS A 97 -13.30 -8.69 12.38
N THR A 98 -12.88 -8.70 11.11
CA THR A 98 -13.71 -9.15 9.99
C THR A 98 -13.97 -10.66 10.00
N LEU A 99 -13.03 -11.44 10.55
CA LEU A 99 -13.16 -12.88 10.71
C LEU A 99 -13.87 -13.27 12.01
N GLY A 100 -14.05 -12.35 12.96
CA GLY A 100 -14.52 -12.66 14.30
C GLY A 100 -13.54 -13.55 15.08
N ALA A 101 -12.24 -13.43 14.78
CA ALA A 101 -11.16 -14.20 15.38
C ALA A 101 -10.36 -13.34 16.37
N ASP A 102 -9.63 -13.99 17.29
CA ASP A 102 -8.65 -13.29 18.10
C ASP A 102 -7.45 -12.86 17.24
N ARG A 103 -6.86 -11.69 17.53
CA ARG A 103 -5.69 -11.21 16.78
C ARG A 103 -4.53 -12.20 16.80
N TRP A 104 -4.36 -12.93 17.90
CA TRP A 104 -3.27 -13.88 18.08
C TRP A 104 -3.44 -15.13 17.22
N ASP A 105 -4.66 -15.41 16.75
CA ASP A 105 -4.92 -16.51 15.82
C ASP A 105 -4.52 -16.14 14.37
N VAL A 106 -4.57 -14.85 14.02
CA VAL A 106 -4.27 -14.35 12.67
C VAL A 106 -2.83 -13.83 12.54
N PHE A 107 -2.30 -13.25 13.61
CA PHE A 107 -0.99 -12.59 13.64
C PHE A 107 0.14 -13.47 13.09
N PRO A 108 0.34 -14.73 13.51
CA PRO A 108 1.51 -15.51 13.08
C PRO A 108 1.55 -15.76 11.57
N GLU A 109 0.40 -16.01 10.95
CA GLU A 109 0.32 -16.27 9.51
C GLU A 109 0.61 -15.01 8.70
N LEU A 110 0.06 -13.87 9.11
CA LEU A 110 0.30 -12.60 8.44
C LEU A 110 1.73 -12.09 8.66
N ASP A 111 2.27 -12.18 9.87
CA ASP A 111 3.65 -11.78 10.19
C ASP A 111 4.68 -12.57 9.37
N LEU A 112 4.50 -13.89 9.25
CA LEU A 112 5.34 -14.73 8.40
C LEU A 112 5.27 -14.31 6.92
N CYS A 113 4.08 -13.96 6.43
CA CYS A 113 3.89 -13.46 5.08
C CYS A 113 4.60 -12.10 4.88
N PHE A 114 4.46 -11.18 5.84
CA PHE A 114 5.10 -9.87 5.79
C PHE A 114 6.62 -9.98 5.78
N GLU A 115 7.18 -10.86 6.61
CA GLU A 115 8.62 -11.13 6.64
C GLU A 115 9.12 -11.76 5.33
N ALA A 116 8.39 -12.75 4.79
CA ALA A 116 8.74 -13.38 3.53
C ALA A 116 8.78 -12.37 2.37
N ILE A 117 7.87 -11.39 2.37
CA ILE A 117 7.90 -10.32 1.36
C ILE A 117 9.06 -9.36 1.64
N ALA A 118 9.20 -8.86 2.88
CA ALA A 118 10.14 -7.81 3.24
C ALA A 118 11.61 -8.23 3.09
N SER A 119 11.94 -9.48 3.41
CA SER A 119 13.31 -10.02 3.32
C SER A 119 13.94 -9.87 1.93
N GLU A 120 13.13 -9.89 0.87
CA GLU A 120 13.57 -9.72 -0.53
C GLU A 120 13.58 -8.25 -1.00
N GLY A 121 13.26 -7.29 -0.13
CA GLY A 121 13.12 -5.88 -0.48
C GLY A 121 14.41 -5.22 -0.95
N HIS A 122 15.52 -5.52 -0.29
CA HIS A 122 16.83 -4.99 -0.68
C HIS A 122 17.21 -5.42 -2.12
N ASN A 123 17.08 -6.71 -2.42
CA ASN A 123 17.32 -7.26 -3.75
C ASN A 123 16.44 -6.60 -4.83
N ARG A 124 15.17 -6.30 -4.52
CA ARG A 124 14.26 -5.60 -5.44
C ARG A 124 14.69 -4.16 -5.72
N LEU A 125 15.12 -3.43 -4.68
CA LEU A 125 15.59 -2.06 -4.82
C LEU A 125 16.89 -1.98 -5.62
N GLU A 126 17.86 -2.86 -5.35
CA GLU A 126 19.11 -2.92 -6.12
C GLU A 126 18.84 -3.16 -7.60
N ARG A 127 17.99 -4.13 -7.95
CA ARG A 127 17.58 -4.38 -9.35
C ARG A 127 16.88 -3.19 -10.00
N SER A 128 16.13 -2.41 -9.23
CA SER A 128 15.39 -1.24 -9.74
C SER A 128 16.31 -0.03 -9.97
N ALA A 129 17.40 0.08 -9.22
CA ALA A 129 18.40 1.14 -9.37
C ALA A 129 19.46 0.83 -10.44
N ALA A 130 19.65 -0.45 -10.80
CA ALA A 130 20.62 -0.89 -11.79
C ALA A 130 20.13 -0.79 -13.26
N ASN A 131 18.88 -0.35 -13.49
CA ASN A 131 18.26 -0.18 -14.81
C ASN A 131 18.13 1.29 -15.19
#